data_AF-A0A0W0R1U1-F1
#
_entry.id   AF-A0A0W0R1U1-F1
#
_cell.length_a   1.000
_cell.length_b   1.000
_cell.length_c   1.000
_cell.angle_alpha   90.00
_cell.angle_beta   90.00
_cell.angle_gamma   90.00
#
_symmetry.space_group_name_H-M   'P 1'
#
loop_
_entity.id
_entity.type
_entity.pdbx_description
1 polymer ?
#
loop_
_entity_poly.entity_id
_entity_poly.type
_entity_poly.pdbx_seq_one_letter_code
_entity_poly.pdbx_strand_id
1 'polypeptide(L)'
;MPILYFDGNVSVNSFKGQAAAAGLDPKKLVFIFPGNSTHHAPSKTTLFSVKSGSGLAQAARQIGEAGFPTLSLPTTSMEQWSSNETQKAFVEGALADLYRALGAGYSLFLPVREHMNSQYFNQGLAFIDGAVEPNFWGGIQAQPNKKLAAYYIAELDRLHNFIDALEQKDTAHLQNNRFYAYFLEGQKLKSEDFKVSGKLTHKTPPAASENTPDLQPRATHPPAILNQSQSENRTHRQDTETNTKAPYEPYLKLWNTKSTPLLSARELLNDYTKGNSCVKRFFYGHWNRHHVAEIAKIVDQIDKGDIRSAADLMDALNAIVPGNPKGSFARRREFTEQRFIDCKVLPPTYKPLAERKMPAESPSIKI
;
A
#
# COMPACT_ATOMS: atom_id res chain seq x y z
N MET A 1 1.59 -14.60 -0.68
CA MET A 1 0.12 -14.81 -0.85
C MET A 1 -0.50 -13.44 -1.02
N PRO A 2 -1.03 -13.08 -2.19
CA PRO A 2 -1.34 -11.68 -2.46
C PRO A 2 -2.66 -11.22 -1.83
N ILE A 3 -2.74 -9.91 -1.60
CA ILE A 3 -4.01 -9.18 -1.58
C ILE A 3 -4.23 -8.65 -3.00
N LEU A 4 -5.35 -9.03 -3.62
CA LEU A 4 -5.82 -8.48 -4.88
C LEU A 4 -6.66 -7.23 -4.60
N TYR A 5 -6.17 -6.08 -5.05
CA TYR A 5 -6.90 -4.81 -4.97
C TYR A 5 -7.71 -4.63 -6.25
N PHE A 6 -9.00 -4.39 -6.10
CA PHE A 6 -9.91 -4.28 -7.24
C PHE A 6 -10.73 -3.00 -7.19
N ASP A 7 -10.50 -2.13 -8.18
CA ASP A 7 -11.32 -0.96 -8.45
C ASP A 7 -12.30 -1.28 -9.59
N GLY A 8 -13.59 -1.15 -9.31
CA GLY A 8 -14.66 -1.41 -10.28
C GLY A 8 -15.85 -2.16 -9.69
N ASN A 9 -16.73 -2.60 -10.59
CA ASN A 9 -17.96 -3.29 -10.20
C ASN A 9 -17.66 -4.73 -9.74
N VAL A 10 -17.97 -5.03 -8.49
CA VAL A 10 -17.77 -6.37 -7.91
C VAL A 10 -18.96 -7.26 -8.26
N SER A 11 -18.67 -8.39 -8.90
CA SER A 11 -19.60 -9.44 -9.26
C SER A 11 -18.91 -10.80 -9.18
N VAL A 12 -19.65 -11.89 -9.27
CA VAL A 12 -19.08 -13.25 -9.37
C VAL A 12 -18.10 -13.35 -10.55
N ASN A 13 -18.45 -12.73 -11.69
CA ASN A 13 -17.63 -12.77 -12.91
C ASN A 13 -16.35 -11.95 -12.76
N SER A 14 -16.42 -10.72 -12.24
CA SER A 14 -15.21 -9.92 -12.01
C SER A 14 -14.33 -10.57 -10.95
N PHE A 15 -14.88 -11.11 -9.86
CA PHE A 15 -14.14 -11.86 -8.86
C PHE A 15 -13.39 -13.07 -9.45
N LYS A 16 -14.08 -13.92 -10.22
CA LYS A 16 -13.45 -15.07 -10.93
C LYS A 16 -12.40 -14.63 -11.94
N GLY A 17 -12.70 -13.58 -12.71
CA GLY A 17 -11.79 -13.04 -13.72
C GLY A 17 -10.50 -12.53 -13.09
N GLN A 18 -10.59 -11.87 -11.93
CA GLN A 18 -9.43 -11.40 -11.17
C GLN A 18 -8.63 -12.54 -10.55
N ALA A 19 -9.30 -13.58 -10.03
CA ALA A 19 -8.62 -14.79 -9.56
C ALA A 19 -7.84 -15.47 -10.70
N ALA A 20 -8.50 -15.69 -11.84
CA ALA A 20 -7.89 -16.31 -13.02
C ALA A 20 -6.73 -15.46 -13.56
N ALA A 21 -6.90 -14.14 -13.64
CA ALA A 21 -5.84 -13.22 -14.04
C ALA A 21 -4.64 -13.36 -13.11
N ALA A 22 -4.83 -13.46 -11.79
CA ALA A 22 -3.75 -13.64 -10.83
C ALA A 22 -3.16 -15.07 -10.78
N GLY A 23 -3.68 -16.02 -11.58
CA GLY A 23 -3.29 -17.43 -11.50
C GLY A 23 -3.71 -18.11 -10.19
N LEU A 24 -4.77 -17.63 -9.55
CA LEU A 24 -5.30 -18.12 -8.28
C LEU A 24 -6.56 -18.96 -8.49
N ASP A 25 -6.75 -19.98 -7.65
CA ASP A 25 -8.04 -20.64 -7.51
C ASP A 25 -9.04 -19.69 -6.82
N PRO A 26 -10.19 -19.34 -7.44
CA PRO A 26 -11.19 -18.50 -6.79
C PRO A 26 -11.75 -19.10 -5.49
N LYS A 27 -11.67 -20.42 -5.28
CA LYS A 27 -12.02 -21.05 -3.99
C LYS A 27 -11.00 -20.79 -2.88
N LYS A 28 -9.80 -20.30 -3.25
CA LYS A 28 -8.73 -19.88 -2.33
C LYS A 28 -8.55 -18.36 -2.31
N LEU A 29 -9.51 -17.60 -2.81
CA LEU A 29 -9.52 -16.15 -2.78
C LEU A 29 -10.68 -15.67 -1.90
N VAL A 30 -10.44 -14.87 -0.88
CA VAL A 30 -11.50 -14.40 0.04
C VAL A 30 -11.94 -13.00 -0.33
N PHE A 31 -13.23 -12.85 -0.66
CA PHE A 31 -13.83 -11.54 -0.89
C PHE A 31 -14.05 -10.77 0.42
N ILE A 32 -13.37 -9.64 0.59
CA ILE A 32 -13.53 -8.75 1.74
C ILE A 32 -14.60 -7.69 1.44
N PHE A 33 -15.54 -7.48 2.36
CA PHE A 33 -16.62 -6.50 2.19
C PHE A 33 -17.00 -5.79 3.51
N PRO A 34 -17.62 -4.61 3.45
CA PRO A 34 -18.16 -3.95 4.64
C PRO A 34 -19.40 -4.69 5.16
N GLY A 35 -19.42 -5.03 6.45
CA GLY A 35 -20.51 -5.79 7.06
C GLY A 35 -21.01 -5.20 8.38
N ASN A 36 -21.66 -6.05 9.17
CA ASN A 36 -22.14 -5.75 10.51
C ASN A 36 -21.92 -6.96 11.44
N SER A 37 -22.22 -6.81 12.73
CA SER A 37 -22.01 -7.87 13.73
C SER A 37 -22.77 -9.18 13.46
N THR A 38 -23.90 -9.16 12.74
CA THR A 38 -24.66 -10.38 12.41
C THR A 38 -23.91 -11.28 11.43
N HIS A 39 -22.99 -10.73 10.63
CA HIS A 39 -22.11 -11.50 9.74
C HIS A 39 -21.01 -12.26 10.49
N HIS A 40 -20.92 -12.09 11.80
CA HIS A 40 -19.91 -12.68 12.69
C HIS A 40 -20.55 -13.54 13.79
N ALA A 41 -21.76 -14.07 13.60
CA ALA A 41 -22.37 -14.96 14.59
C ALA A 41 -21.60 -16.30 14.64
N PRO A 42 -20.85 -16.62 15.73
CA PRO A 42 -19.86 -17.72 15.71
C PRO A 42 -20.48 -19.11 15.51
N SER A 43 -21.75 -19.29 15.91
CA SER A 43 -22.43 -20.59 15.82
C SER A 43 -22.91 -20.94 14.41
N LYS A 44 -22.90 -19.99 13.46
CA LYS A 44 -23.54 -20.17 12.14
C LYS A 44 -22.72 -19.64 10.97
N THR A 45 -21.57 -19.02 11.23
CA THR A 45 -20.85 -18.28 10.20
C THR A 45 -19.49 -18.91 9.91
N THR A 46 -19.32 -19.37 8.67
CA THR A 46 -18.04 -19.79 8.07
C THR A 46 -17.65 -18.82 6.96
N LEU A 47 -16.49 -19.03 6.34
CA LEU A 47 -16.10 -18.31 5.13
C LEU A 47 -17.12 -18.47 4.00
N PHE A 48 -17.81 -19.60 3.95
CA PHE A 48 -18.74 -19.97 2.88
C PHE A 48 -20.20 -19.67 3.22
N SER A 49 -20.49 -19.13 4.40
CA SER A 49 -21.85 -18.74 4.75
C SER A 49 -22.34 -17.61 3.85
N VAL A 50 -23.52 -17.80 3.26
CA VAL A 50 -24.20 -16.76 2.47
C VAL A 50 -24.53 -15.56 3.36
N LYS A 51 -24.13 -14.38 2.90
CA LYS A 51 -24.34 -13.11 3.62
C LYS A 51 -25.60 -12.43 3.13
N SER A 52 -26.17 -11.53 3.93
CA SER A 52 -27.30 -10.68 3.54
C SER A 52 -26.92 -9.20 3.62
N GLY A 53 -27.58 -8.36 2.82
CA GLY A 53 -27.38 -6.92 2.81
C GLY A 53 -27.52 -6.32 1.41
N SER A 54 -27.12 -5.05 1.27
CA SER A 54 -27.12 -4.30 0.02
C SER A 54 -25.70 -3.82 -0.35
N GLY A 55 -25.53 -3.25 -1.54
CA GLY A 55 -24.22 -2.78 -2.02
C GLY A 55 -23.19 -3.92 -2.10
N LEU A 56 -22.01 -3.74 -1.50
CA LEU A 56 -20.99 -4.80 -1.48
C LEU A 56 -21.40 -6.04 -0.66
N ALA A 57 -22.31 -5.93 0.31
CA ALA A 57 -22.86 -7.10 0.98
C ALA A 57 -23.77 -7.93 0.05
N GLN A 58 -24.41 -7.29 -0.93
CA GLN A 58 -25.13 -7.99 -2.00
C GLN A 58 -24.15 -8.73 -2.94
N ALA A 59 -23.02 -8.12 -3.28
CA ALA A 59 -21.97 -8.81 -4.02
C ALA A 59 -21.41 -9.99 -3.22
N ALA A 60 -21.18 -9.83 -1.91
CA ALA A 60 -20.77 -10.92 -1.02
C ALA A 60 -21.78 -12.06 -0.99
N ARG A 61 -23.08 -11.74 -0.97
CA ARG A 61 -24.15 -12.73 -1.08
C ARG A 61 -24.01 -13.57 -2.35
N GLN A 62 -23.92 -12.92 -3.51
CA GLN A 62 -23.82 -13.60 -4.80
C GLN A 62 -22.54 -14.45 -4.92
N ILE A 63 -21.42 -13.93 -4.42
CA ILE A 63 -20.13 -14.64 -4.38
C ILE A 63 -20.22 -15.86 -3.46
N GLY A 64 -20.83 -15.72 -2.29
CA GLY A 64 -21.07 -16.81 -1.34
C GLY A 64 -22.03 -17.87 -1.87
N GLU A 65 -23.13 -17.47 -2.52
CA GLU A 65 -24.09 -18.37 -3.20
C GLU A 65 -23.42 -19.18 -4.32
N ALA A 66 -22.40 -18.61 -4.97
CA ALA A 66 -21.57 -19.29 -5.96
C ALA A 66 -20.50 -20.23 -5.34
N GLY A 67 -20.46 -20.35 -4.01
CA GLY A 67 -19.56 -21.25 -3.29
C GLY A 67 -18.14 -20.69 -3.05
N PHE A 68 -17.96 -19.37 -3.14
CA PHE A 68 -16.67 -18.72 -2.88
C PHE A 68 -16.62 -18.08 -1.50
N PRO A 69 -15.43 -18.01 -0.86
CA PRO A 69 -15.33 -17.54 0.51
C PRO A 69 -15.43 -16.01 0.60
N THR A 70 -16.09 -15.54 1.66
CA THR A 70 -16.31 -14.12 1.94
C THR A 70 -16.05 -13.80 3.40
N LEU A 71 -15.46 -12.63 3.67
CA LEU A 71 -15.24 -12.10 5.02
C LEU A 71 -15.70 -10.65 5.11
N SER A 72 -16.49 -10.35 6.14
CA SER A 72 -16.88 -8.98 6.44
C SER A 72 -15.87 -8.30 7.36
N LEU A 73 -15.66 -7.00 7.16
CA LEU A 73 -15.16 -6.10 8.18
C LEU A 73 -16.33 -5.26 8.70
N PRO A 74 -16.68 -5.33 10.00
CA PRO A 74 -17.82 -4.60 10.56
C PRO A 74 -17.67 -3.09 10.39
N THR A 75 -18.58 -2.47 9.66
CA THR A 75 -18.65 -1.01 9.56
C THR A 75 -19.91 -0.46 10.19
N THR A 76 -21.04 -1.17 10.03
CA THR A 76 -22.37 -0.70 10.47
C THR A 76 -22.61 -0.99 11.96
N SER A 77 -23.17 0.01 12.67
CA SER A 77 -23.42 -0.05 14.12
C SER A 77 -22.13 -0.24 14.93
N MET A 78 -21.06 0.40 14.49
CA MET A 78 -19.71 0.35 15.09
C MET A 78 -19.23 1.73 15.56
N GLU A 79 -20.15 2.66 15.80
CA GLU A 79 -19.85 4.05 16.17
C GLU A 79 -19.08 4.15 17.50
N GLN A 80 -19.24 3.16 18.37
CA GLN A 80 -18.62 3.09 19.70
C GLN A 80 -17.49 2.05 19.76
N TRP A 81 -16.95 1.59 18.62
CA TRP A 81 -15.99 0.48 18.61
C TRP A 81 -14.76 0.70 19.49
N SER A 82 -14.32 1.94 19.67
CA SER A 82 -13.14 2.25 20.48
C SER A 82 -13.42 2.29 21.99
N SER A 83 -14.69 2.39 22.41
CA SER A 83 -15.10 2.53 23.82
C SER A 83 -16.04 1.42 24.31
N ASN A 84 -16.61 0.66 23.40
CA ASN A 84 -17.48 -0.47 23.68
C ASN A 84 -16.73 -1.78 23.41
N GLU A 85 -16.37 -2.51 24.47
CA GLU A 85 -15.59 -3.74 24.39
C GLU A 85 -16.22 -4.81 23.48
N THR A 86 -17.55 -4.88 23.39
CA THR A 86 -18.20 -5.82 22.48
C THR A 86 -17.98 -5.42 21.02
N GLN A 87 -18.15 -4.15 20.67
CA GLN A 87 -17.89 -3.67 19.30
C GLN A 87 -16.41 -3.79 18.95
N LYS A 88 -15.51 -3.44 19.89
CA LYS A 88 -14.06 -3.63 19.76
C LYS A 88 -13.71 -5.08 19.44
N ALA A 89 -14.25 -6.02 20.21
CA ALA A 89 -14.01 -7.45 20.02
C ALA A 89 -14.51 -7.97 18.66
N PHE A 90 -15.59 -7.41 18.11
CA PHE A 90 -16.04 -7.74 16.74
C PHE A 90 -15.08 -7.20 15.69
N VAL A 91 -14.66 -5.93 15.81
CA VAL A 91 -13.72 -5.28 14.89
C VAL A 91 -12.38 -6.02 14.87
N GLU A 92 -11.83 -6.32 16.04
CA GLU A 92 -10.55 -7.05 16.17
C GLU A 92 -10.69 -8.52 15.74
N GLY A 93 -11.82 -9.16 16.03
CA GLY A 93 -12.09 -10.53 15.60
C GLY A 93 -12.16 -10.67 14.08
N ALA A 94 -12.82 -9.73 13.42
CA ALA A 94 -12.88 -9.68 11.96
C ALA A 94 -11.50 -9.50 11.32
N LEU A 95 -10.62 -8.68 11.91
CA LEU A 95 -9.23 -8.55 11.46
C LEU A 95 -8.45 -9.84 11.69
N ALA A 96 -8.58 -10.48 12.87
CA ALA A 96 -7.97 -11.76 13.16
C ALA A 96 -8.37 -12.85 12.15
N ASP A 97 -9.62 -12.84 11.67
CA ASP A 97 -10.08 -13.75 10.62
C ASP A 97 -9.37 -13.56 9.28
N LEU A 98 -8.94 -12.34 8.94
CA LEU A 98 -8.09 -12.13 7.76
C LEU A 98 -6.74 -12.85 7.90
N TYR A 99 -6.13 -12.78 9.09
CA TYR A 99 -4.87 -13.48 9.39
C TYR A 99 -5.04 -14.99 9.42
N ARG A 100 -6.14 -15.52 10.00
CA ARG A 100 -6.46 -16.95 9.91
C ARG A 100 -6.62 -17.38 8.45
N ALA A 101 -7.30 -16.59 7.62
CA ALA A 101 -7.51 -16.92 6.21
C ALA A 101 -6.17 -17.03 5.47
N LEU A 102 -5.26 -16.07 5.68
CA LEU A 102 -3.89 -16.16 5.17
C LEU A 102 -3.18 -17.42 5.67
N GLY A 103 -3.27 -17.73 6.96
CA GLY A 103 -2.70 -18.95 7.56
C GLY A 103 -3.20 -20.24 6.91
N ALA A 104 -4.49 -20.29 6.58
CA ALA A 104 -5.13 -21.41 5.90
C ALA A 104 -4.86 -21.46 4.37
N GLY A 105 -3.95 -20.61 3.87
CA GLY A 105 -3.50 -20.59 2.49
C GLY A 105 -4.44 -19.86 1.53
N TYR A 106 -5.30 -18.99 2.04
CA TYR A 106 -6.13 -18.14 1.19
C TYR A 106 -5.40 -16.85 0.81
N SER A 107 -5.67 -16.36 -0.40
CA SER A 107 -5.40 -14.99 -0.82
C SER A 107 -6.59 -14.10 -0.51
N LEU A 108 -6.40 -12.78 -0.51
CA LEU A 108 -7.46 -11.83 -0.17
C LEU A 108 -7.85 -11.00 -1.39
N PHE A 109 -9.13 -10.63 -1.50
CA PHE A 109 -9.64 -9.73 -2.52
C PHE A 109 -10.29 -8.53 -1.83
N LEU A 110 -9.70 -7.35 -2.01
CA LEU A 110 -10.13 -6.11 -1.39
C LEU A 110 -10.66 -5.13 -2.44
N PRO A 111 -11.97 -4.82 -2.44
CA PRO A 111 -12.52 -3.72 -3.21
C PRO A 111 -11.92 -2.40 -2.75
N VAL A 112 -11.35 -1.65 -3.68
CA VAL A 112 -10.81 -0.32 -3.46
C VAL A 112 -11.45 0.67 -4.41
N ARG A 113 -11.20 1.95 -4.17
CA ARG A 113 -11.51 3.07 -5.07
C ARG A 113 -10.43 4.13 -4.93
N GLU A 114 -10.41 5.07 -5.85
CA GLU A 114 -9.54 6.25 -5.74
C GLU A 114 -9.77 6.99 -4.42
N HIS A 115 -8.66 7.34 -3.75
CA HIS A 115 -8.73 8.13 -2.53
C HIS A 115 -8.98 9.60 -2.88
N MET A 116 -10.16 10.10 -2.55
CA MET A 116 -10.59 11.47 -2.88
C MET A 116 -10.52 12.43 -1.69
N ASN A 117 -9.71 12.15 -0.66
CA ASN A 117 -9.72 12.91 0.62
C ASN A 117 -11.15 13.10 1.15
N SER A 118 -11.94 12.02 1.10
CA SER A 118 -13.39 12.08 1.30
C SER A 118 -13.78 12.27 2.77
N GLN A 119 -15.08 12.41 3.03
CA GLN A 119 -15.62 12.47 4.39
C GLN A 119 -15.37 11.21 5.24
N TYR A 120 -14.91 10.10 4.64
CA TYR A 120 -14.73 8.82 5.35
C TYR A 120 -13.28 8.55 5.73
N PHE A 121 -12.32 8.92 4.88
CA PHE A 121 -10.91 8.60 5.08
C PHE A 121 -10.07 9.87 4.98
N ASN A 122 -9.16 10.05 5.95
CA ASN A 122 -8.19 11.14 5.93
C ASN A 122 -6.90 10.75 5.17
N GLN A 123 -6.73 9.47 4.85
CA GLN A 123 -5.58 8.92 4.13
C GLN A 123 -6.00 7.64 3.40
N GLY A 124 -5.38 7.36 2.25
CA GLY A 124 -5.46 6.07 1.59
C GLY A 124 -4.51 5.03 2.19
N LEU A 125 -4.49 3.85 1.57
CA LEU A 125 -3.61 2.73 1.93
C LEU A 125 -2.16 3.05 1.60
N ALA A 126 -1.27 3.01 2.61
CA ALA A 126 0.10 3.46 2.49
C ALA A 126 0.94 2.63 1.51
N PHE A 127 0.68 1.33 1.39
CA PHE A 127 1.44 0.45 0.49
C PHE A 127 1.15 0.72 -1.00
N ILE A 128 0.06 1.41 -1.34
CA ILE A 128 -0.18 1.98 -2.69
C ILE A 128 -0.02 3.50 -2.67
N ASP A 129 0.97 4.00 -1.94
CA ASP A 129 1.32 5.43 -1.87
C ASP A 129 0.13 6.33 -1.45
N GLY A 130 -0.88 5.79 -0.74
CA GLY A 130 -2.09 6.52 -0.34
C GLY A 130 -3.10 6.77 -1.47
N ALA A 131 -2.89 6.22 -2.67
CA ALA A 131 -3.67 6.54 -3.87
C ALA A 131 -5.08 5.92 -3.88
N VAL A 132 -5.34 4.91 -3.05
CA VAL A 132 -6.62 4.22 -2.97
C VAL A 132 -7.07 4.00 -1.54
N GLU A 133 -8.38 3.89 -1.34
CA GLU A 133 -9.01 3.54 -0.07
C GLU A 133 -9.95 2.33 -0.23
N PRO A 134 -10.19 1.52 0.83
CA PRO A 134 -11.19 0.47 0.78
C PRO A 134 -12.57 1.03 0.44
N ASN A 135 -13.30 0.36 -0.47
CA ASN A 135 -14.63 0.80 -0.89
C ASN A 135 -15.73 0.41 0.13
N PHE A 136 -15.48 0.67 1.41
CA PHE A 136 -16.32 0.20 2.53
C PHE A 136 -17.45 1.17 2.91
N TRP A 137 -17.32 2.45 2.55
CA TRP A 137 -18.22 3.52 2.95
C TRP A 137 -18.68 4.32 1.74
N GLY A 138 -19.98 4.67 1.64
CA GLY A 138 -20.44 5.53 0.54
C GLY A 138 -21.92 5.45 0.17
N GLY A 139 -22.84 5.11 1.08
CA GLY A 139 -24.27 5.19 0.73
C GLY A 139 -25.28 4.82 1.80
N ILE A 140 -24.91 4.08 2.85
CA ILE A 140 -25.88 3.54 3.81
C ILE A 140 -25.69 4.10 5.23
N GLN A 141 -24.48 4.50 5.61
CA GLN A 141 -24.25 5.07 6.94
C GLN A 141 -24.70 6.51 7.01
N ALA A 142 -25.52 6.81 8.02
CA ALA A 142 -25.99 8.16 8.31
C ALA A 142 -24.83 9.13 8.65
N GLN A 143 -23.75 8.63 9.25
CA GLN A 143 -22.57 9.43 9.59
C GLN A 143 -21.27 8.65 9.33
N PRO A 144 -20.24 9.28 8.74
CA PRO A 144 -18.91 8.69 8.59
C PRO A 144 -18.25 8.31 9.92
N ASN A 145 -17.81 7.05 10.07
CA ASN A 145 -16.99 6.63 11.20
C ASN A 145 -15.49 6.76 10.87
N LYS A 146 -14.97 7.99 10.85
CA LYS A 146 -13.57 8.28 10.48
C LYS A 146 -12.54 7.55 11.35
N LYS A 147 -12.83 7.37 12.64
CA LYS A 147 -11.93 6.67 13.57
C LYS A 147 -11.78 5.20 13.18
N LEU A 148 -12.88 4.52 12.89
CA LEU A 148 -12.85 3.13 12.43
C LEU A 148 -12.20 3.00 11.05
N ALA A 149 -12.50 3.93 10.14
CA ALA A 149 -11.88 3.96 8.82
C ALA A 149 -10.36 4.09 8.89
N ALA A 150 -9.85 5.03 9.68
CA ALA A 150 -8.41 5.20 9.91
C ALA A 150 -7.77 3.95 10.56
N TYR A 151 -8.47 3.33 11.52
CA TYR A 151 -8.03 2.09 12.11
C TYR A 151 -7.92 0.96 11.08
N TYR A 152 -8.93 0.76 10.22
CA TYR A 152 -8.86 -0.25 9.17
C TYR A 152 -7.77 0.03 8.14
N ILE A 153 -7.52 1.28 7.75
CA ILE A 153 -6.37 1.60 6.88
C ILE A 153 -5.07 1.12 7.53
N ALA A 154 -4.82 1.51 8.79
CA ALA A 154 -3.61 1.12 9.49
C ALA A 154 -3.45 -0.40 9.63
N GLU A 155 -4.53 -1.12 9.91
CA GLU A 155 -4.51 -2.58 10.06
C GLU A 155 -4.36 -3.31 8.71
N LEU A 156 -4.95 -2.79 7.63
CA LEU A 156 -4.76 -3.32 6.28
C LEU A 156 -3.33 -3.07 5.77
N ASP A 157 -2.73 -1.93 6.11
CA ASP A 157 -1.31 -1.66 5.83
C ASP A 157 -0.40 -2.63 6.61
N ARG A 158 -0.70 -2.87 7.90
CA ARG A 158 0.02 -3.88 8.70
C ARG A 158 -0.13 -5.29 8.13
N LEU A 159 -1.33 -5.65 7.66
CA LEU A 159 -1.60 -6.94 7.02
C LEU A 159 -0.79 -7.11 5.74
N HIS A 160 -0.67 -6.05 4.92
CA HIS A 160 0.18 -6.07 3.73
C HIS A 160 1.66 -6.29 4.09
N ASN A 161 2.19 -5.52 5.04
CA ASN A 161 3.57 -5.68 5.52
C ASN A 161 3.82 -7.08 6.10
N PHE A 162 2.82 -7.67 6.77
CA PHE A 162 2.89 -9.02 7.28
C PHE A 162 3.00 -10.06 6.15
N ILE A 163 2.24 -9.89 5.06
CA ILE A 163 2.34 -10.74 3.87
C ILE A 163 3.73 -10.62 3.23
N ASP A 164 4.26 -9.40 3.09
CA ASP A 164 5.61 -9.19 2.55
C ASP A 164 6.67 -9.89 3.42
N ALA A 165 6.54 -9.78 4.75
CA ALA A 165 7.42 -10.47 5.69
C ALA A 165 7.31 -12.00 5.59
N LEU A 166 6.11 -12.56 5.32
CA LEU A 166 5.94 -13.99 5.06
C LEU A 166 6.72 -14.42 3.82
N GLU A 167 6.63 -13.64 2.74
CA GLU A 167 7.33 -13.94 1.48
C GLU A 167 8.85 -13.84 1.63
N GLN A 168 9.31 -12.88 2.43
CA GLN A 168 10.73 -12.68 2.74
C GLN A 168 11.25 -13.62 3.83
N LYS A 169 10.38 -14.42 4.46
CA LYS A 169 10.70 -15.28 5.62
C LYS A 169 11.30 -14.52 6.81
N ASP A 170 10.89 -13.26 7.02
CA ASP A 170 11.31 -12.44 8.16
C ASP A 170 10.55 -12.82 9.43
N THR A 171 11.02 -13.86 10.12
CA THR A 171 10.36 -14.38 11.32
C THR A 171 10.26 -13.38 12.46
N ALA A 172 11.21 -12.44 12.56
CA ALA A 172 11.20 -11.44 13.63
C ALA A 172 10.05 -10.44 13.42
N HIS A 173 9.87 -9.96 12.19
CA HIS A 173 8.75 -9.08 11.87
C HIS A 173 7.39 -9.78 12.06
N LEU A 174 7.29 -11.04 11.65
CA LEU A 174 6.07 -11.83 11.80
C LEU A 174 5.66 -11.97 13.27
N GLN A 175 6.60 -12.31 14.15
CA GLN A 175 6.33 -12.51 15.58
C GLN A 175 5.90 -11.25 16.32
N ASN A 176 6.29 -10.07 15.82
CA ASN A 176 5.87 -8.78 16.38
C ASN A 176 4.44 -8.37 15.98
N ASN A 177 3.83 -9.06 15.02
CA ASN A 177 2.45 -8.77 14.64
C ASN A 177 1.46 -9.35 15.68
N ARG A 178 0.61 -8.50 16.25
CA ARG A 178 -0.37 -8.89 17.28
C ARG A 178 -1.37 -9.96 16.83
N PHE A 179 -1.56 -10.15 15.53
CA PHE A 179 -2.42 -11.20 14.97
C PHE A 179 -1.66 -12.44 14.49
N TYR A 180 -0.34 -12.53 14.73
CA TYR A 180 0.47 -13.69 14.32
C TYR A 180 -0.04 -15.02 14.88
N ALA A 181 -0.52 -15.03 16.13
CA ALA A 181 -1.11 -16.21 16.73
C ALA A 181 -2.31 -16.74 15.92
N TYR A 182 -3.15 -15.84 15.38
CA TYR A 182 -4.29 -16.22 14.54
C TYR A 182 -3.85 -16.71 13.16
N PHE A 183 -2.77 -16.17 12.60
CA PHE A 183 -2.16 -16.76 11.41
C PHE A 183 -1.72 -18.22 11.67
N LEU A 184 -1.06 -18.49 12.80
CA LEU A 184 -0.67 -19.86 13.20
C LEU A 184 -1.87 -20.78 13.47
N GLU A 185 -2.98 -20.24 14.00
CA GLU A 185 -4.25 -20.99 14.08
C GLU A 185 -4.72 -21.38 12.68
N GLY A 186 -4.71 -20.43 11.74
CA GLY A 186 -5.08 -20.63 10.34
C GLY A 186 -4.30 -21.77 9.67
N GLN A 187 -3.00 -21.88 9.94
CA GLN A 187 -2.15 -22.95 9.40
C GLN A 187 -2.58 -24.35 9.84
N LYS A 188 -3.32 -24.47 10.95
CA LYS A 188 -3.83 -25.74 11.47
C LYS A 188 -5.23 -26.06 10.95
N LEU A 189 -5.91 -25.10 10.31
CA LEU A 189 -7.27 -25.28 9.82
C LEU A 189 -7.27 -26.00 8.49
N LYS A 190 -8.21 -26.94 8.35
CA LYS A 190 -8.64 -27.40 7.03
C LYS A 190 -9.57 -26.36 6.42
N SER A 191 -9.60 -26.26 5.10
CA SER A 191 -10.40 -25.24 4.40
C SER A 191 -11.89 -25.26 4.76
N GLU A 192 -12.44 -26.45 5.01
CA GLU A 192 -13.84 -26.67 5.38
C GLU A 192 -14.18 -26.35 6.85
N ASP A 193 -13.17 -26.29 7.71
CA ASP A 193 -13.34 -26.07 9.15
C ASP A 193 -13.27 -24.59 9.55
N PHE A 194 -13.10 -23.68 8.58
CA PHE A 194 -12.94 -22.26 8.87
C PHE A 194 -14.24 -21.64 9.37
N LYS A 195 -14.33 -21.47 10.69
CA LYS A 195 -15.37 -20.69 11.36
C LYS A 195 -14.90 -19.25 11.52
N VAL A 196 -15.77 -18.30 11.17
CA VAL A 196 -15.51 -16.88 11.40
C VAL A 196 -15.62 -16.62 12.89
N SER A 197 -14.61 -15.99 13.48
CA SER A 197 -14.72 -15.55 14.88
C SER A 197 -15.91 -14.62 15.01
N GLY A 198 -16.72 -14.84 16.05
CA GLY A 198 -17.52 -13.76 16.60
C GLY A 198 -16.65 -12.84 17.44
N LYS A 199 -17.04 -12.66 18.70
CA LYS A 199 -16.25 -11.88 19.65
C LYS A 199 -14.93 -12.60 19.94
N LEU A 200 -13.81 -11.88 19.88
CA LEU A 200 -12.57 -12.37 20.46
C LEU A 200 -12.74 -12.52 21.97
N THR A 201 -12.76 -13.77 22.46
CA THR A 201 -12.89 -14.09 23.88
C THR A 201 -11.56 -14.36 24.55
N HIS A 202 -10.50 -14.57 23.77
CA HIS A 202 -9.16 -14.74 24.32
C HIS A 202 -8.61 -13.37 24.72
N LYS A 203 -8.07 -13.28 25.95
CA LYS A 203 -7.19 -12.19 26.33
C LYS A 203 -6.06 -12.17 25.30
N THR A 204 -6.12 -11.23 24.37
CA THR A 204 -5.01 -10.93 23.48
C THR A 204 -3.75 -10.90 24.34
N PRO A 205 -2.67 -11.63 23.99
CA PRO A 205 -1.40 -11.49 24.69
C PRO A 205 -1.13 -9.98 24.80
N PRO A 206 -0.76 -9.47 25.98
CA PRO A 206 -0.58 -8.04 26.17
C PRO A 206 0.32 -7.55 25.04
N ALA A 207 -0.22 -6.67 24.20
CA ALA A 207 0.51 -6.15 23.07
C ALA A 207 1.84 -5.59 23.61
N ALA A 208 2.96 -5.96 22.98
CA ALA A 208 4.25 -5.38 23.29
C ALA A 208 4.09 -3.85 23.14
N SER A 209 3.97 -3.16 24.27
CA SER A 209 3.56 -1.74 24.44
C SER A 209 3.05 -1.08 23.15
N GLU A 210 1.76 -1.23 22.85
CA GLU A 210 1.11 -0.45 21.78
C GLU A 210 1.15 1.03 22.17
N ASN A 211 2.15 1.77 21.68
CA ASN A 211 1.99 3.19 21.42
C ASN A 211 0.91 3.30 20.34
N THR A 212 -0.34 3.43 20.78
CA THR A 212 -1.42 3.89 19.90
C THR A 212 -0.91 5.21 19.33
N PRO A 213 -0.75 5.37 18.01
CA PRO A 213 -0.37 6.66 17.48
C PRO A 213 -1.51 7.59 17.87
N ASP A 214 -1.23 8.53 18.77
CA ASP A 214 -2.08 9.69 18.94
C ASP A 214 -2.03 10.40 17.59
N LEU A 215 -3.06 10.17 16.77
CA LEU A 215 -3.24 10.80 15.47
C LEU A 215 -3.63 12.26 15.70
N GLN A 216 -2.78 13.01 16.38
CA GLN A 216 -2.81 14.46 16.33
C GLN A 216 -2.16 14.90 15.02
N PRO A 217 -2.78 15.84 14.28
CA PRO A 217 -2.09 16.48 13.18
C PRO A 217 -0.81 17.12 13.74
N ARG A 218 0.35 16.67 13.25
CA ARG A 218 1.65 17.17 13.68
C ARG A 218 1.75 18.65 13.32
N ALA A 219 1.53 19.53 14.29
CA ALA A 219 1.76 20.96 14.15
C ALA A 219 3.25 21.19 13.86
N THR A 220 3.53 21.93 12.78
CA THR A 220 4.87 22.39 12.41
C THR A 220 5.37 23.39 13.45
N HIS A 221 6.34 22.99 14.28
CA HIS A 221 7.13 23.95 15.06
C HIS A 221 8.20 24.62 14.18
N PRO A 222 8.52 25.90 14.44
CA PRO A 222 9.46 26.71 13.65
C PRO A 222 10.92 26.33 13.96
N PRO A 223 11.85 26.57 13.02
CA PRO A 223 13.25 26.22 13.22
C PRO A 223 13.92 27.14 14.25
N ALA A 224 14.64 26.53 15.18
CA ALA A 224 15.55 27.22 16.08
C ALA A 224 16.78 27.73 15.31
N ILE A 225 17.11 28.99 15.56
CA ILE A 225 18.33 29.66 15.11
C ILE A 225 19.51 29.08 15.90
N LEU A 226 20.54 28.59 15.21
CA LEU A 226 21.82 28.26 15.82
C LEU A 226 22.96 28.95 15.06
N ASN A 227 23.69 29.79 15.80
CA ASN A 227 24.77 30.65 15.35
C ASN A 227 26.02 29.87 14.91
N GLN A 228 26.72 30.44 13.93
CA GLN A 228 28.08 30.08 13.53
C GLN A 228 29.12 30.70 14.49
N SER A 229 30.18 29.95 14.81
CA SER A 229 31.55 30.47 14.89
C SER A 229 32.61 29.34 14.94
N GLN A 230 33.51 29.42 13.95
CA GLN A 230 34.95 29.06 13.82
C GLN A 230 35.63 28.30 14.99
N SER A 231 36.58 27.37 14.82
CA SER A 231 37.83 27.46 14.03
C SER A 231 38.59 26.12 13.88
N GLU A 232 39.48 26.08 12.87
CA GLU A 232 40.84 25.47 12.81
C GLU A 232 41.10 23.94 12.68
N ASN A 233 41.62 23.59 11.49
CA ASN A 233 42.79 22.74 11.15
C ASN A 233 43.14 21.52 12.02
N ARG A 234 42.98 20.31 11.45
CA ARG A 234 44.04 19.28 11.48
C ARG A 234 43.86 18.19 10.43
N THR A 235 44.94 17.93 9.72
CA THR A 235 45.17 16.83 8.78
C THR A 235 45.09 15.48 9.51
N HIS A 236 44.15 14.62 9.12
CA HIS A 236 44.37 13.17 9.20
C HIS A 236 43.56 12.43 8.14
N ARG A 237 44.31 11.64 7.37
CA ARG A 237 43.84 10.67 6.39
C ARG A 237 43.26 9.49 7.19
N GLN A 238 41.96 9.27 7.10
CA GLN A 238 41.34 8.00 7.46
C GLN A 238 40.30 7.65 6.40
N ASP A 239 40.66 6.64 5.62
CA ASP A 239 39.74 5.86 4.79
C ASP A 239 38.59 5.38 5.68
N THR A 240 37.40 5.90 5.43
CA THR A 240 36.15 5.38 5.97
C THR A 240 35.22 5.09 4.81
N GLU A 241 35.41 3.92 4.21
CA GLU A 241 34.33 3.21 3.53
C GLU A 241 33.22 2.96 4.55
N THR A 242 32.31 3.93 4.68
CA THR A 242 31.05 3.72 5.38
C THR A 242 30.16 2.88 4.48
N ASN A 243 30.23 1.57 4.73
CA ASN A 243 29.32 0.53 4.26
C ASN A 243 27.88 0.83 4.71
N THR A 244 27.26 1.80 4.06
CA THR A 244 25.82 1.95 3.97
C THR A 244 25.40 1.15 2.75
N LYS A 245 24.89 -0.08 2.94
CA LYS A 245 24.17 -0.77 1.86
C LYS A 245 23.01 0.13 1.45
N ALA A 246 23.19 0.83 0.33
CA ALA A 246 22.32 1.90 -0.11
C ALA A 246 20.89 1.39 -0.38
N PRO A 247 19.84 2.18 -0.10
CA PRO A 247 18.43 1.84 -0.33
C PRO A 247 18.05 1.65 -1.83
N TYR A 248 19.03 1.48 -2.72
CA TYR A 248 18.88 1.48 -4.17
C TYR A 248 19.45 0.23 -4.87
N GLU A 249 19.81 -0.83 -4.12
CA GLU A 249 20.28 -2.12 -4.67
C GLU A 249 19.44 -2.66 -5.85
N PRO A 250 18.08 -2.65 -5.79
CA PRO A 250 17.27 -3.07 -6.93
C PRO A 250 17.42 -2.16 -8.17
N TYR A 251 17.62 -0.86 -7.98
CA TYR A 251 17.78 0.09 -9.09
C TYR A 251 19.15 -0.02 -9.73
N LEU A 252 20.19 -0.31 -8.93
CA LEU A 252 21.54 -0.60 -9.40
C LEU A 252 21.57 -1.77 -10.40
N LYS A 253 20.85 -2.85 -10.09
CA LYS A 253 20.74 -4.01 -10.98
C LYS A 253 20.14 -3.63 -12.34
N LEU A 254 19.10 -2.79 -12.35
CA LEU A 254 18.46 -2.32 -13.59
C LEU A 254 19.35 -1.32 -14.35
N TRP A 255 20.05 -0.45 -13.61
CA TRP A 255 20.93 0.57 -14.18
C TRP A 255 22.11 -0.04 -14.94
N ASN A 256 22.69 -1.12 -14.43
CA ASN A 256 23.88 -1.73 -15.03
C ASN A 256 23.58 -2.66 -16.22
N THR A 257 22.36 -2.63 -16.77
CA THR A 257 21.96 -3.52 -17.87
C THR A 257 22.28 -3.01 -19.27
N LYS A 258 22.59 -1.72 -19.42
CA LYS A 258 22.76 -1.06 -20.73
C LYS A 258 24.09 -0.32 -20.82
N SER A 259 24.50 -0.08 -22.06
CA SER A 259 25.79 0.51 -22.41
C SER A 259 25.87 2.02 -22.18
N THR A 260 24.74 2.72 -22.14
CA THR A 260 24.71 4.19 -21.93
C THR A 260 23.81 4.56 -20.75
N PRO A 261 24.17 5.61 -19.99
CA PRO A 261 23.35 6.08 -18.87
C PRO A 261 21.89 6.37 -19.25
N LEU A 262 21.65 6.95 -20.43
CA LEU A 262 20.29 7.25 -20.90
C LEU A 262 19.46 5.98 -21.10
N LEU A 263 20.03 4.93 -21.68
CA LEU A 263 19.35 3.64 -21.85
C LEU A 263 19.13 2.92 -20.52
N SER A 264 20.07 3.05 -19.57
CA SER A 264 19.92 2.56 -18.20
C SER A 264 18.75 3.23 -17.47
N ALA A 265 18.64 4.55 -17.58
CA ALA A 265 17.51 5.30 -17.05
C ALA A 265 16.19 4.88 -17.71
N ARG A 266 16.19 4.70 -19.04
CA ARG A 266 15.05 4.18 -19.79
C ARG A 266 14.55 2.84 -19.25
N GLU A 267 15.45 1.89 -18.96
CA GLU A 267 15.04 0.60 -18.36
C GLU A 267 14.48 0.75 -16.94
N LEU A 268 15.05 1.64 -16.13
CA LEU A 268 14.52 1.91 -14.79
C LEU A 268 13.10 2.51 -14.82
N LEU A 269 12.85 3.42 -15.77
CA LEU A 269 11.53 4.01 -16.01
C LEU A 269 10.57 2.98 -16.63
N ASN A 270 11.06 2.16 -17.56
CA ASN A 270 10.29 1.07 -18.14
C ASN A 270 9.89 0.00 -17.12
N ASP A 271 10.75 -0.29 -16.13
CA ASP A 271 10.39 -1.10 -14.96
C ASP A 271 9.27 -0.43 -14.14
N TYR A 272 9.34 0.90 -13.98
CA TYR A 272 8.29 1.64 -13.29
C TYR A 272 6.93 1.55 -14.01
N THR A 273 6.92 1.56 -15.35
CA THR A 273 5.69 1.44 -16.15
C THR A 273 5.32 0.00 -16.52
N LYS A 274 6.22 -0.96 -16.28
CA LYS A 274 6.18 -2.35 -16.78
C LYS A 274 5.85 -2.45 -18.28
N GLY A 275 6.48 -1.60 -19.11
CA GLY A 275 6.30 -1.62 -20.57
C GLY A 275 4.92 -1.18 -21.02
N ASN A 276 4.33 -0.21 -20.31
CA ASN A 276 2.96 0.24 -20.49
C ASN A 276 1.90 -0.90 -20.40
N SER A 277 2.27 -2.10 -19.96
CA SER A 277 1.33 -3.22 -19.86
C SER A 277 0.56 -3.13 -18.54
N CYS A 278 -0.73 -2.80 -18.63
CA CYS A 278 -1.66 -2.83 -17.49
C CYS A 278 -1.64 -4.22 -16.82
N VAL A 279 -1.56 -5.29 -17.62
CA VAL A 279 -1.48 -6.68 -17.16
C VAL A 279 -0.14 -7.00 -16.48
N LYS A 280 1.01 -6.46 -16.90
CA LYS A 280 2.26 -6.67 -16.13
C LYS A 280 2.28 -5.85 -14.84
N ARG A 281 1.73 -4.63 -14.85
CA ARG A 281 1.55 -3.82 -13.63
C ARG A 281 0.61 -4.49 -12.62
N PHE A 282 -0.37 -5.26 -13.12
CA PHE A 282 -1.27 -6.12 -12.36
C PHE A 282 -0.52 -7.08 -11.46
N PHE A 283 0.37 -7.88 -12.04
CA PHE A 283 1.06 -8.96 -11.33
C PHE A 283 2.12 -8.49 -10.32
N TYR A 284 2.53 -7.22 -10.38
CA TYR A 284 3.47 -6.61 -9.43
C TYR A 284 2.81 -5.64 -8.44
N GLY A 285 1.47 -5.57 -8.39
CA GLY A 285 0.76 -4.73 -7.42
C GLY A 285 0.94 -3.22 -7.61
N HIS A 286 1.16 -2.74 -8.85
CA HIS A 286 1.47 -1.34 -9.14
C HIS A 286 0.37 -0.63 -9.93
N TRP A 287 -0.84 -0.64 -9.38
CA TRP A 287 -2.06 -0.33 -10.11
C TRP A 287 -2.45 1.13 -10.22
N ASN A 288 -2.08 1.95 -9.25
CA ASN A 288 -2.43 3.37 -9.27
C ASN A 288 -1.19 4.24 -9.03
N ARG A 289 -0.26 4.22 -9.98
CA ARG A 289 0.80 5.25 -9.99
C ARG A 289 0.31 6.37 -10.89
N HIS A 290 -0.01 7.52 -10.30
CA HIS A 290 -0.59 8.68 -10.99
C HIS A 290 0.20 9.13 -12.22
N HIS A 291 1.51 8.84 -12.26
CA HIS A 291 2.39 9.27 -13.35
C HIS A 291 2.74 8.17 -14.35
N VAL A 292 2.12 6.98 -14.32
CA VAL A 292 2.55 5.92 -15.26
C VAL A 292 2.34 6.34 -16.71
N ALA A 293 1.23 7.03 -17.03
CA ALA A 293 0.95 7.44 -18.40
C ALA A 293 2.01 8.45 -18.91
N GLU A 294 2.35 9.43 -18.09
CA GLU A 294 3.37 10.44 -18.38
C GLU A 294 4.76 9.82 -18.48
N ILE A 295 5.12 8.91 -17.57
CA ILE A 295 6.41 8.21 -17.61
C ILE A 295 6.48 7.25 -18.80
N ALA A 296 5.38 6.60 -19.17
CA ALA A 296 5.33 5.75 -20.36
C ALA A 296 5.55 6.59 -21.63
N LYS A 297 4.93 7.78 -21.69
CA LYS A 297 5.18 8.73 -22.78
C LYS A 297 6.65 9.16 -22.85
N ILE A 298 7.31 9.39 -21.71
CA ILE A 298 8.74 9.70 -21.65
C ILE A 298 9.57 8.52 -22.17
N VAL A 299 9.26 7.29 -21.78
CA VAL A 299 9.93 6.08 -22.31
C VAL A 299 9.76 5.99 -23.83
N ASP A 300 8.56 6.22 -24.34
CA ASP A 300 8.28 6.23 -25.78
C ASP A 300 9.06 7.33 -26.51
N GLN A 301 9.22 8.51 -25.90
CA GLN A 301 10.02 9.62 -26.44
C GLN A 301 11.52 9.29 -26.49
N ILE A 302 12.05 8.52 -25.53
CA ILE A 302 13.42 8.00 -25.62
C ILE A 302 13.54 7.00 -26.78
N ASP A 303 12.60 6.07 -26.88
CA ASP A 303 12.62 5.01 -27.91
C ASP A 303 12.49 5.58 -29.35
N LYS A 304 11.76 6.70 -29.51
CA LYS A 304 11.65 7.44 -30.78
C LYS A 304 12.84 8.36 -31.07
N GLY A 305 13.73 8.56 -30.10
CA GLY A 305 14.86 9.47 -30.21
C GLY A 305 14.46 10.96 -30.11
N ASP A 306 13.33 11.29 -29.48
CA ASP A 306 12.95 12.66 -29.16
C ASP A 306 13.71 13.18 -27.92
N ILE A 307 13.89 12.31 -26.92
CA ILE A 307 14.77 12.55 -25.76
C ILE A 307 16.12 11.91 -26.07
N ARG A 308 17.15 12.74 -26.29
CA ARG A 308 18.47 12.28 -26.78
C ARG A 308 19.59 12.40 -25.75
N SER A 309 19.35 13.12 -24.66
CA SER A 309 20.36 13.38 -23.64
C SER A 309 19.82 13.20 -22.23
N ALA A 310 20.74 13.10 -21.26
CA ALA A 310 20.42 13.08 -19.84
C ALA A 310 19.70 14.37 -19.38
N ALA A 311 20.07 15.52 -19.97
CA ALA A 311 19.43 16.79 -19.67
C ALA A 311 17.95 16.80 -20.11
N ASP A 312 17.67 16.39 -21.36
CA ASP A 312 16.31 16.30 -21.88
C ASP A 312 15.43 15.39 -21.01
N LEU A 313 15.98 14.24 -20.58
CA LEU A 313 15.26 13.32 -19.71
C LEU A 313 14.96 13.95 -18.35
N MET A 314 15.95 14.59 -17.72
CA MET A 314 15.73 15.21 -16.42
C MET A 314 14.72 16.35 -16.51
N ASP A 315 14.72 17.14 -17.58
CA ASP A 315 13.71 18.19 -17.78
C ASP A 315 12.29 17.59 -17.87
N ALA A 316 12.13 16.50 -18.63
CA ALA A 316 10.85 15.79 -18.74
C ALA A 316 10.40 15.19 -17.40
N LEU A 317 11.30 14.57 -16.63
CA LEU A 317 10.97 14.00 -15.31
C LEU A 317 10.69 15.06 -14.25
N ASN A 318 11.33 16.23 -14.35
CA ASN A 318 11.15 17.34 -13.42
C ASN A 318 9.85 18.11 -13.68
N ALA A 319 9.32 18.07 -14.90
CA ALA A 319 7.99 18.60 -15.23
C ALA A 319 6.86 17.82 -14.55
N ILE A 320 7.11 16.59 -14.10
CA ILE A 320 6.14 15.77 -13.37
C ILE A 320 6.27 16.05 -11.87
N VAL A 321 5.24 16.66 -11.28
CA VAL A 321 5.15 16.90 -9.83
C VAL A 321 4.73 15.60 -9.14
N PRO A 322 5.60 14.96 -8.32
CA PRO A 322 5.23 13.74 -7.65
C PRO A 322 4.16 14.02 -6.59
N GLY A 323 3.04 13.30 -6.64
CA GLY A 323 2.01 13.39 -5.60
C GLY A 323 2.52 13.01 -4.20
N ASN A 324 3.59 12.21 -4.13
CA ASN A 324 4.30 11.87 -2.89
C ASN A 324 5.81 12.12 -3.06
N PRO A 325 6.43 13.05 -2.30
CA PRO A 325 7.84 13.40 -2.43
C PRO A 325 8.78 12.24 -2.04
N LYS A 326 8.29 11.23 -1.33
CA LYS A 326 9.03 10.01 -0.99
C LYS A 326 8.56 8.79 -1.78
N GLY A 327 7.64 8.95 -2.72
CA GLY A 327 7.01 7.86 -3.47
C GLY A 327 7.96 7.16 -4.45
N SER A 328 7.48 6.04 -5.01
CA SER A 328 8.26 5.17 -5.91
C SER A 328 8.81 5.89 -7.15
N PHE A 329 8.08 6.89 -7.67
CA PHE A 329 8.54 7.75 -8.76
C PHE A 329 9.62 8.73 -8.29
N ALA A 330 9.38 9.45 -7.19
CA ALA A 330 10.31 10.43 -6.65
C ALA A 330 11.69 9.80 -6.37
N ARG A 331 11.71 8.60 -5.76
CA ARG A 331 12.94 7.84 -5.50
C ARG A 331 13.68 7.42 -6.78
N ARG A 332 12.96 7.00 -7.84
CA ARG A 332 13.59 6.65 -9.12
C ARG A 332 14.12 7.88 -9.85
N ARG A 333 13.40 9.00 -9.78
CA ARG A 333 13.86 10.28 -10.33
C ARG A 333 15.13 10.75 -9.63
N GLU A 334 15.15 10.75 -8.30
CA GLU A 334 16.31 11.09 -7.49
C GLU A 334 17.51 10.16 -7.78
N PHE A 335 17.28 8.85 -7.82
CA PHE A 335 18.31 7.89 -8.20
C PHE A 335 18.86 8.13 -9.61
N THR A 336 17.99 8.41 -10.57
CA THR A 336 18.39 8.70 -11.97
C THR A 336 19.24 9.96 -12.05
N GLU A 337 18.84 11.03 -11.36
CA GLU A 337 19.60 12.27 -11.29
C GLU A 337 20.99 12.03 -10.71
N GLN A 338 21.08 11.36 -9.56
CA GLN A 338 22.35 11.08 -8.91
C GLN A 338 23.28 10.29 -9.84
N ARG A 339 22.77 9.28 -10.54
CA ARG A 339 23.58 8.49 -11.47
C ARG A 339 24.07 9.31 -12.67
N PHE A 340 23.27 10.23 -13.17
CA PHE A 340 23.70 11.12 -14.23
C PHE A 340 24.79 12.12 -13.78
N ILE A 341 24.72 12.58 -12.52
CA ILE A 341 25.79 13.38 -11.89
C ILE A 341 27.07 12.54 -11.79
N ASP A 342 26.98 11.32 -11.25
CA ASP A 342 28.13 10.42 -11.08
C ASP A 342 28.81 10.10 -12.42
N CYS A 343 28.01 9.88 -13.47
CA CYS A 343 28.50 9.62 -14.82
C CYS A 343 28.98 10.89 -15.55
N LYS A 344 28.83 12.09 -14.97
CA LYS A 344 29.19 13.39 -15.57
C LYS A 344 28.52 13.63 -16.93
N VAL A 345 27.27 13.20 -17.09
CA VAL A 345 26.50 13.35 -18.34
C VAL A 345 25.49 14.49 -18.32
N LEU A 346 25.35 15.21 -17.20
CA LEU A 346 24.59 16.44 -17.10
C LEU A 346 25.48 17.66 -17.40
N PRO A 347 24.94 18.73 -17.99
CA PRO A 347 25.70 19.94 -18.24
C PRO A 347 26.09 20.61 -16.90
N PRO A 348 27.21 21.35 -16.83
CA PRO A 348 27.62 22.05 -15.62
C PRO A 348 26.60 23.06 -15.08
N THR A 349 25.66 23.50 -15.93
CA THR A 349 24.57 24.42 -15.58
C THR A 349 23.37 23.72 -14.93
N TYR A 350 23.33 22.39 -14.92
CA TYR A 350 22.25 21.63 -14.31
C TYR A 350 22.29 21.78 -12.78
N LYS A 351 21.16 22.18 -12.19
CA LYS A 351 21.00 22.28 -10.73
C LYS A 351 20.37 20.97 -10.20
N PRO A 352 21.03 20.25 -9.28
CA PRO A 352 20.46 19.06 -8.62
C PRO A 352 19.13 19.36 -7.92
N LEU A 353 18.24 18.36 -7.82
CA LEU A 353 16.95 18.48 -7.12
C LEU A 353 17.10 18.98 -5.68
N ALA A 354 18.16 18.56 -4.98
CA ALA A 354 18.47 18.99 -3.61
C ALA A 354 18.74 20.50 -3.49
N GLU A 355 19.20 21.15 -4.57
CA GLU A 355 19.53 22.58 -4.61
C GLU A 355 18.38 23.44 -5.17
N ARG A 356 17.37 22.80 -5.78
CA ARG A 356 16.18 23.50 -6.25
C ARG A 356 15.32 23.82 -5.05
N LYS A 357 15.25 25.08 -4.66
CA LYS A 357 14.21 25.57 -3.75
C LYS A 357 12.88 25.13 -4.34
N MET A 358 12.16 24.24 -3.66
CA MET A 358 10.81 23.90 -4.08
C MET A 358 10.03 25.23 -4.15
N PRO A 359 9.33 25.52 -5.26
CA PRO A 359 8.46 26.67 -5.30
C PRO A 359 7.51 26.54 -4.10
N ALA A 360 7.43 27.59 -3.28
CA ALA A 360 6.48 27.64 -2.17
C ALA A 360 5.11 27.23 -2.72
N GLU A 361 4.43 26.33 -2.02
CA GLU A 361 3.13 25.78 -2.41
C GLU A 361 2.28 26.85 -3.09
N SER A 362 1.83 26.57 -4.31
CA SER A 362 1.01 27.52 -5.06
C SER A 362 -0.15 27.98 -4.19
N PRO A 363 -0.40 29.30 -4.05
CA PRO A 363 -1.42 29.81 -3.15
C PRO A 363 -2.74 29.12 -3.48
N SER A 364 -3.33 28.45 -2.48
CA SER A 364 -4.60 27.75 -2.65
C SER A 364 -5.60 28.74 -3.26
N ILE A 365 -6.03 28.46 -4.49
CA ILE A 365 -7.12 29.19 -5.13
C ILE A 365 -8.34 28.93 -4.27
N LYS A 366 -8.73 29.92 -3.46
CA LYS A 366 -10.04 29.94 -2.81
C LYS A 366 -11.06 30.08 -3.93
N ILE A 367 -11.78 29.00 -4.22
CA ILE A 367 -13.02 29.02 -5.02
C ILE A 367 -14.14 29.46 -4.10
#